data_AF-A0A957UQS4-F1
#
_entry.id   AF-A0A957UQS4-F1
#
_cell.length_a   1.000
_cell.length_b   1.000
_cell.length_c   1.000
_cell.angle_alpha   90.00
_cell.angle_beta   90.00
_cell.angle_gamma   90.00
#
_symmetry.space_group_name_H-M   'P 1'
#
loop_
_entity.id
_entity.type
_entity.pdbx_description
1 polymer ?
#
loop_
_entity_poly.entity_id
_entity_poly.type
_entity_poly.pdbx_seq_one_letter_code
_entity_poly.pdbx_strand_id
1 'polypeptide(L)'
;EVVDALKIVTDGQTEAGGRTLALGRELAAYVISADLIDLQHVDPGLDGRFRNKLRELLTKTLDGKTLIETHEQRPNNWGTHAGASRAAVAVYLGDKAELERTAQVFHGWLGDISAYSGFSYNSDLSWQADSSHPVGINPAGATKDGHSIDGALPEEMRRGGSFRWPPASTNYAWEGLQGAFVQAEILARAGYPVYEWEDRALLRAVEFLYGINWPAESDDQWMPWMVNKIYGTNFPTATKAHAGKNMGWTDWTHGN
;
A
#
# COMPACT_ATOMS: atom_id res chain seq x y z
N GLU A 1 -2.26 15.89 22.63
CA GLU A 1 -1.80 14.58 22.14
C GLU A 1 -1.56 14.56 20.63
N VAL A 2 -2.59 14.56 19.76
CA VAL A 2 -2.38 14.54 18.29
C VAL A 2 -1.56 15.73 17.78
N VAL A 3 -1.89 16.96 18.21
CA VAL A 3 -1.15 18.18 17.84
C VAL A 3 0.32 18.10 18.29
N ASP A 4 0.59 17.54 19.46
CA ASP A 4 1.96 17.40 19.99
C ASP A 4 2.77 16.42 19.15
N ALA A 5 2.16 15.29 18.76
CA ALA A 5 2.79 14.31 17.89
C ALA A 5 3.10 14.89 16.50
N LEU A 6 2.15 15.64 15.92
CA LEU A 6 2.36 16.36 14.66
C LEU A 6 3.49 17.39 14.78
N LYS A 7 3.58 18.10 15.90
CA LYS A 7 4.67 19.04 16.16
C LYS A 7 6.04 18.34 16.22
N ILE A 8 6.13 17.17 16.84
CA ILE A 8 7.38 16.38 16.91
C ILE A 8 7.83 15.97 15.51
N VAL A 9 6.92 15.46 14.67
CA VAL A 9 7.26 15.06 13.28
C VAL A 9 7.58 16.27 12.40
N THR A 10 6.91 17.40 12.63
CA THR A 10 7.10 18.63 11.85
C THR A 10 8.42 19.33 12.14
N ASP A 11 8.68 19.59 13.43
CA ASP A 11 9.80 20.43 13.85
C ASP A 11 11.06 19.60 14.16
N GLY A 12 10.91 18.27 14.27
CA GLY A 12 11.99 17.33 14.53
C GLY A 12 12.62 16.71 13.27
N GLN A 13 13.48 15.73 13.54
CA GLN A 13 14.16 14.91 12.52
C GLN A 13 13.99 13.42 12.86
N THR A 14 12.77 13.01 13.21
CA THR A 14 12.47 11.63 13.62
C THR A 14 12.76 10.60 12.53
N GLU A 15 12.81 11.03 11.26
CA GLU A 15 13.19 10.22 10.12
C GLU A 15 14.70 10.02 9.95
N ALA A 16 15.54 10.81 10.63
CA ALA A 16 16.99 10.81 10.41
C ALA A 16 17.62 9.45 10.76
N GLY A 17 18.41 8.91 9.83
CA GLY A 17 19.00 7.56 9.94
C GLY A 17 17.98 6.42 9.78
N GLY A 18 16.72 6.73 9.51
CA GLY A 18 15.66 5.76 9.25
C GLY A 18 15.73 5.16 7.84
N ARG A 19 14.88 4.16 7.60
CA ARG A 19 14.69 3.53 6.28
C ARG A 19 13.41 4.06 5.64
N THR A 20 13.35 4.11 4.32
CA THR A 20 12.14 4.55 3.60
C THR A 20 10.91 3.69 3.90
N LEU A 21 11.09 2.40 4.25
CA LEU A 21 9.99 1.55 4.72
C LEU A 21 9.30 2.10 5.98
N ALA A 22 10.10 2.53 6.97
CA ALA A 22 9.55 3.04 8.21
C ALA A 22 8.79 4.35 7.94
N LEU A 23 9.36 5.24 7.11
CA LEU A 23 8.68 6.44 6.67
C LEU A 23 7.35 6.11 5.96
N GLY A 24 7.37 5.17 5.00
CA GLY A 24 6.17 4.78 4.24
C GLY A 24 5.08 4.12 5.08
N ARG A 25 5.43 3.41 6.16
CA ARG A 25 4.44 2.84 7.09
C ARG A 25 3.80 3.91 7.97
N GLU A 26 4.58 4.83 8.51
CA GLU A 26 4.09 5.75 9.54
C GLU A 26 3.48 7.05 8.96
N LEU A 27 4.01 7.59 7.86
CA LEU A 27 3.69 8.95 7.41
C LEU A 27 2.21 9.14 7.08
N ALA A 28 1.57 8.16 6.42
CA ALA A 28 0.15 8.22 6.08
C ALA A 28 -0.74 8.50 7.30
N ALA A 29 -0.46 7.86 8.45
CA ALA A 29 -1.25 8.02 9.66
C ALA A 29 -1.17 9.45 10.23
N TYR A 30 0.02 10.07 10.22
CA TYR A 30 0.17 11.47 10.63
C TYR A 30 -0.57 12.43 9.70
N VAL A 31 -0.50 12.21 8.39
CA VAL A 31 -1.20 13.05 7.41
C VAL A 31 -2.72 12.95 7.57
N ILE A 32 -3.25 11.73 7.68
CA ILE A 32 -4.68 11.50 7.93
C ILE A 32 -5.10 12.14 9.26
N SER A 33 -4.28 12.02 10.30
CA SER A 33 -4.57 12.63 11.60
C SER A 33 -4.64 14.16 11.51
N ALA A 34 -3.73 14.79 10.76
CA ALA A 34 -3.74 16.24 10.55
C ALA A 34 -5.00 16.71 9.80
N ASP A 35 -5.47 15.95 8.81
CA ASP A 35 -6.71 16.22 8.09
C ASP A 35 -7.94 16.09 9.01
N LEU A 36 -8.02 14.99 9.76
CA LEU A 36 -9.17 14.69 10.63
C LEU A 36 -9.39 15.73 11.74
N ILE A 37 -8.32 16.33 12.26
CA ILE A 37 -8.42 17.38 13.29
C ILE A 37 -8.60 18.78 12.69
N ASP A 38 -8.62 18.92 11.36
CA ASP A 38 -8.54 20.21 10.67
C ASP A 38 -7.38 21.06 11.20
N LEU A 39 -6.14 20.56 11.03
CA LEU A 39 -4.94 21.20 11.55
C LEU A 39 -4.81 22.65 11.07
N GLN A 40 -5.26 22.96 9.86
CA GLN A 40 -5.24 24.32 9.32
C GLN A 40 -6.08 25.27 10.19
N HIS A 41 -7.24 24.83 10.70
CA HIS A 41 -8.05 25.62 11.62
C HIS A 41 -7.52 25.60 13.05
N VAL A 42 -7.06 24.44 13.54
CA VAL A 42 -6.61 24.25 14.93
C VAL A 42 -5.29 24.97 15.22
N ASP A 43 -4.30 24.86 14.34
CA ASP A 43 -3.01 25.56 14.44
C ASP A 43 -2.47 25.86 13.03
N PRO A 44 -2.88 27.00 12.42
CA PRO A 44 -2.44 27.37 11.08
C PRO A 44 -0.92 27.51 10.93
N GLY A 45 -0.23 27.87 12.03
CA GLY A 45 1.22 28.04 12.05
C GLY A 45 1.93 26.69 11.98
N LEU A 46 1.44 25.69 12.72
CA LEU A 46 1.92 24.31 12.63
C LEU A 46 1.57 23.68 11.27
N ASP A 47 0.35 23.87 10.75
CA ASP A 47 -0.04 23.37 9.42
C ASP A 47 0.92 23.82 8.32
N GLY A 48 1.24 25.11 8.27
CA GLY A 48 2.17 25.66 7.29
C GLY A 48 3.56 24.99 7.35
N ARG A 49 4.07 24.71 8.55
CA ARG A 49 5.34 23.99 8.72
C ARG A 49 5.21 22.51 8.39
N PHE A 50 4.11 21.87 8.75
CA PHE A 50 3.86 20.46 8.47
C PHE A 50 3.79 20.22 6.97
N ARG A 51 3.05 21.05 6.22
CA ARG A 51 3.00 21.01 4.75
C ARG A 51 4.40 21.11 4.11
N ASN A 52 5.27 21.95 4.65
CA ASN A 52 6.66 22.05 4.18
C ASN A 52 7.48 20.78 4.51
N LYS A 53 7.32 20.23 5.72
CA LYS A 53 7.94 18.97 6.11
C LYS A 53 7.49 17.81 5.21
N LEU A 54 6.21 17.74 4.84
CA LEU A 54 5.72 16.72 3.92
C LEU A 54 6.42 16.78 2.55
N ARG A 55 6.57 17.99 1.98
CA ARG A 55 7.31 18.18 0.72
C ARG A 55 8.79 17.76 0.83
N GLU A 56 9.43 18.06 1.96
CA GLU A 56 10.79 17.57 2.24
C GLU A 56 10.82 16.03 2.25
N LEU A 57 9.94 15.39 3.03
CA LEU A 57 9.93 13.93 3.22
C LEU A 57 9.67 13.14 1.93
N LEU A 58 8.92 13.69 0.96
CA LEU A 58 8.73 13.06 -0.35
C LEU A 58 10.08 12.82 -1.07
N THR A 59 11.00 13.77 -0.94
CA THR A 59 12.25 13.85 -1.72
C THR A 59 13.51 13.63 -0.90
N LYS A 60 13.38 13.46 0.42
CA LYS A 60 14.52 13.22 1.30
C LYS A 60 15.10 11.82 1.08
N THR A 61 16.36 11.76 0.70
CA THR A 61 17.09 10.49 0.66
C THR A 61 17.33 9.99 2.07
N LEU A 62 16.84 8.79 2.37
CA LEU A 62 17.10 8.08 3.61
C LEU A 62 18.11 6.95 3.34
N ASP A 63 17.77 5.71 3.68
CA ASP A 63 18.56 4.52 3.34
C ASP A 63 18.54 4.22 1.81
N GLY A 64 19.26 5.04 1.05
CA GLY A 64 19.54 4.87 -0.39
C GLY A 64 18.44 5.27 -1.37
N LYS A 65 17.23 5.62 -0.89
CA LYS A 65 16.11 6.08 -1.73
C LYS A 65 15.31 7.18 -1.04
N THR A 66 14.56 7.92 -1.84
CA THR A 66 13.46 8.80 -1.39
C THR A 66 12.15 8.01 -1.26
N LEU A 67 11.10 8.64 -0.71
CA LEU A 67 9.77 8.03 -0.69
C LEU A 67 9.22 7.85 -2.12
N ILE A 68 9.43 8.84 -2.98
CA ILE A 68 9.06 8.80 -4.40
C ILE A 68 9.73 7.62 -5.12
N GLU A 69 11.06 7.52 -5.03
CA GLU A 69 11.81 6.43 -5.66
C GLU A 69 11.45 5.06 -5.08
N THR A 70 11.14 4.99 -3.78
CA THR A 70 10.68 3.74 -3.16
C THR A 70 9.38 3.27 -3.78
N HIS A 71 8.39 4.14 -3.92
CA HIS A 71 7.12 3.81 -4.57
C HIS A 71 7.31 3.42 -6.05
N GLU A 72 8.13 4.16 -6.78
CA GLU A 72 8.31 3.98 -8.23
C GLU A 72 9.17 2.76 -8.58
N GLN A 73 10.17 2.42 -7.76
CA GLN A 73 11.14 1.41 -8.15
C GLN A 73 10.97 0.08 -7.42
N ARG A 74 10.23 0.03 -6.30
CA ARG A 74 10.11 -1.21 -5.51
C ARG A 74 8.74 -1.88 -5.71
N PRO A 75 8.64 -2.97 -6.48
CA PRO A 75 7.38 -3.67 -6.72
C PRO A 75 6.90 -4.53 -5.54
N ASN A 76 7.40 -4.27 -4.33
CA ASN A 76 7.10 -5.03 -3.11
C ASN A 76 6.49 -4.11 -2.03
N ASN A 77 6.29 -4.65 -0.83
CA ASN A 77 5.58 -4.00 0.25
C ASN A 77 6.13 -2.61 0.61
N TRP A 78 7.43 -2.39 0.44
CA TRP A 78 8.03 -1.06 0.60
C TRP A 78 7.41 -0.04 -0.35
N GLY A 79 7.24 -0.41 -1.63
CA GLY A 79 6.64 0.46 -2.62
C GLY A 79 5.18 0.73 -2.33
N THR A 80 4.41 -0.29 -1.93
CA THR A 80 2.98 -0.13 -1.60
C THR A 80 2.77 0.80 -0.39
N HIS A 81 3.58 0.68 0.68
CA HIS A 81 3.53 1.59 1.82
C HIS A 81 3.95 3.01 1.43
N ALA A 82 5.01 3.14 0.61
CA ALA A 82 5.43 4.44 0.10
C ALA A 82 4.32 5.09 -0.75
N GLY A 83 3.64 4.32 -1.60
CA GLY A 83 2.52 4.78 -2.41
C GLY A 83 1.32 5.25 -1.58
N ALA A 84 0.96 4.52 -0.53
CA ALA A 84 -0.07 4.95 0.43
C ALA A 84 0.27 6.30 1.07
N SER A 85 1.50 6.46 1.56
CA SER A 85 1.97 7.71 2.16
C SER A 85 2.03 8.85 1.15
N ARG A 86 2.48 8.60 -0.10
CA ARG A 86 2.47 9.60 -1.17
C ARG A 86 1.05 10.06 -1.51
N ALA A 87 0.09 9.14 -1.62
CA ALA A 87 -1.31 9.47 -1.89
C ALA A 87 -1.90 10.34 -0.78
N ALA A 88 -1.66 9.99 0.49
CA ALA A 88 -2.12 10.77 1.63
C ALA A 88 -1.54 12.20 1.60
N VAL A 89 -0.22 12.32 1.39
CA VAL A 89 0.46 13.63 1.27
C VAL A 89 -0.13 14.44 0.11
N ALA A 90 -0.33 13.83 -1.05
CA ALA A 90 -0.84 14.52 -2.23
C ALA A 90 -2.23 15.12 -1.98
N VAL A 91 -3.14 14.35 -1.38
CA VAL A 91 -4.49 14.84 -1.04
C VAL A 91 -4.44 15.96 -0.01
N TYR A 92 -3.66 15.81 1.07
CA TYR A 92 -3.54 16.83 2.11
C TYR A 92 -2.95 18.16 1.59
N LEU A 93 -1.97 18.06 0.69
CA LEU A 93 -1.35 19.21 0.06
C LEU A 93 -2.19 19.83 -1.07
N GLY A 94 -3.26 19.16 -1.52
CA GLY A 94 -4.00 19.53 -2.73
C GLY A 94 -3.17 19.39 -4.02
N ASP A 95 -2.15 18.54 -3.99
CA ASP A 95 -1.22 18.32 -5.10
C ASP A 95 -1.78 17.28 -6.08
N LYS A 96 -2.48 17.76 -7.10
CA LYS A 96 -3.11 16.90 -8.11
C LYS A 96 -2.09 16.13 -8.95
N ALA A 97 -0.95 16.74 -9.28
CA ALA A 97 0.06 16.12 -10.12
C ALA A 97 0.74 14.95 -9.38
N GLU A 98 1.04 15.11 -8.10
CA GLU A 98 1.57 14.03 -7.27
C GLU A 98 0.54 12.90 -7.08
N LEU A 99 -0.75 13.24 -6.95
CA LEU A 99 -1.82 12.24 -6.84
C LEU A 99 -1.98 11.45 -8.15
N GLU A 100 -2.01 12.13 -9.30
CA GLU A 100 -2.07 11.51 -10.64
C GLU A 100 -0.86 10.60 -10.88
N ARG A 101 0.35 11.05 -10.52
CA ARG A 101 1.56 10.22 -10.63
C ARG A 101 1.48 9.00 -9.71
N THR A 102 1.00 9.17 -8.49
CA THR A 102 0.82 8.07 -7.53
C THR A 102 -0.20 7.06 -8.04
N ALA A 103 -1.30 7.52 -8.65
CA ALA A 103 -2.30 6.68 -9.29
C ALA A 103 -1.73 5.89 -10.48
N GLN A 104 -0.95 6.55 -11.34
CA GLN A 104 -0.29 5.92 -12.50
C GLN A 104 0.63 4.76 -12.08
N VAL A 105 1.49 4.99 -11.09
CA VAL A 105 2.42 3.97 -10.57
C VAL A 105 1.66 2.80 -9.96
N PHE A 106 0.59 3.08 -9.21
CA PHE A 106 -0.26 2.05 -8.62
C PHE A 106 -0.94 1.19 -9.68
N HIS A 107 -1.46 1.80 -10.74
CA HIS A 107 -2.13 1.09 -11.82
C HIS A 107 -1.17 0.08 -12.50
N GLY A 108 0.08 0.48 -12.72
CA GLY A 108 1.10 -0.45 -13.21
C GLY A 108 1.49 -1.54 -12.22
N TRP A 109 1.48 -1.26 -10.91
CA TRP A 109 1.70 -2.30 -9.91
C TRP A 109 0.56 -3.34 -9.91
N LEU A 110 -0.69 -2.91 -10.12
CA LEU A 110 -1.85 -3.80 -10.23
C LEU A 110 -1.85 -4.68 -11.49
N GLY A 111 -1.10 -4.32 -12.53
CA GLY A 111 -1.01 -5.10 -13.77
C GLY A 111 -0.83 -4.29 -15.06
N ASP A 112 -1.19 -2.99 -15.07
CA ASP A 112 -1.17 -2.19 -16.30
C ASP A 112 0.24 -1.67 -16.63
N ILE A 113 1.03 -2.51 -17.29
CA ILE A 113 2.40 -2.15 -17.71
C ILE A 113 2.46 -0.96 -18.68
N SER A 114 1.34 -0.60 -19.32
CA SER A 114 1.25 0.58 -20.20
C SER A 114 1.11 1.87 -19.40
N ALA A 115 0.43 1.81 -18.24
CA ALA A 115 0.38 2.92 -17.29
C ALA A 115 1.73 3.15 -16.62
N TYR A 116 2.37 2.08 -16.12
CA TYR A 116 3.68 2.17 -15.47
C TYR A 116 4.43 0.83 -15.43
N SER A 117 5.71 0.85 -15.81
CA SER A 117 6.59 -0.33 -15.81
C SER A 117 8.02 -0.05 -15.30
N GLY A 118 8.21 1.06 -14.57
CA GLY A 118 9.53 1.52 -14.07
C GLY A 118 10.08 0.75 -12.86
N PHE A 119 9.43 -0.33 -12.45
CA PHE A 119 9.83 -1.11 -11.27
C PHE A 119 11.13 -1.88 -11.48
N SER A 120 11.91 -2.05 -10.42
CA SER A 120 13.08 -2.91 -10.35
C SER A 120 12.76 -4.20 -9.61
N TYR A 121 12.44 -5.25 -10.36
CA TYR A 121 12.16 -6.58 -9.81
C TYR A 121 13.44 -7.31 -9.39
N ASN A 122 13.29 -8.30 -8.50
CA ASN A 122 14.39 -9.20 -8.18
C ASN A 122 14.70 -10.16 -9.34
N SER A 123 15.88 -10.79 -9.32
CA SER A 123 16.27 -11.77 -10.34
C SER A 123 15.40 -13.02 -10.36
N ASP A 124 14.79 -13.38 -9.23
CA ASP A 124 13.84 -14.50 -9.21
C ASP A 124 12.44 -14.05 -9.66
N LEU A 125 12.16 -14.31 -10.94
CA LEU A 125 10.86 -14.04 -11.59
C LEU A 125 10.01 -15.30 -11.74
N SER A 126 10.35 -16.38 -11.05
CA SER A 126 9.65 -17.66 -11.20
C SER A 126 8.17 -17.62 -10.81
N TRP A 127 7.76 -16.67 -9.97
CA TRP A 127 6.36 -16.43 -9.59
C TRP A 127 5.57 -15.54 -10.57
N GLN A 128 6.24 -14.84 -11.49
CA GLN A 128 5.57 -14.01 -12.50
C GLN A 128 4.84 -14.88 -13.51
N ALA A 129 3.63 -14.51 -13.93
CA ALA A 129 2.93 -15.18 -15.03
C ALA A 129 3.72 -15.03 -16.35
N ASP A 130 4.22 -13.83 -16.62
CA ASP A 130 5.14 -13.51 -17.70
C ASP A 130 6.42 -12.86 -17.12
N SER A 131 7.53 -13.59 -17.14
CA SER A 131 8.80 -13.07 -16.62
C SER A 131 9.42 -11.96 -17.49
N SER A 132 8.97 -11.79 -18.73
CA SER A 132 9.43 -10.70 -19.60
C SER A 132 8.69 -9.38 -19.34
N HIS A 133 7.50 -9.46 -18.75
CA HIS A 133 6.67 -8.30 -18.36
C HIS A 133 6.21 -8.45 -16.91
N PRO A 134 7.12 -8.35 -15.94
CA PRO A 134 6.79 -8.57 -14.53
C PRO A 134 5.82 -7.51 -14.00
N VAL A 135 4.89 -7.95 -13.16
CA VAL A 135 3.83 -7.14 -12.54
C VAL A 135 3.83 -7.30 -11.01
N GLY A 136 3.14 -6.41 -10.29
CA GLY A 136 3.00 -6.50 -8.84
C GLY A 136 1.97 -7.55 -8.40
N ILE A 137 0.88 -7.69 -9.16
CA ILE A 137 -0.16 -8.73 -9.01
C ILE A 137 -0.31 -9.46 -10.35
N ASN A 138 -0.28 -10.79 -10.31
CA ASN A 138 -0.48 -11.60 -11.52
C ASN A 138 -1.89 -11.41 -12.12
N PRO A 139 -2.01 -11.45 -13.47
CA PRO A 139 -3.27 -11.16 -14.16
C PRO A 139 -4.32 -12.26 -13.97
N ALA A 140 -5.57 -11.91 -14.28
CA ALA A 140 -6.70 -12.83 -14.22
C ALA A 140 -6.44 -14.11 -15.05
N GLY A 141 -6.77 -15.27 -14.47
CA GLY A 141 -6.59 -16.58 -15.09
C GLY A 141 -5.14 -17.06 -15.21
N ALA A 142 -4.15 -16.36 -14.64
CA ALA A 142 -2.77 -16.80 -14.68
C ALA A 142 -2.57 -18.17 -14.01
N THR A 143 -1.87 -19.07 -14.68
CA THR A 143 -1.53 -20.41 -14.16
C THR A 143 -0.06 -20.72 -14.33
N LYS A 144 0.50 -21.51 -13.42
CA LYS A 144 1.85 -22.06 -13.53
C LYS A 144 1.87 -23.48 -12.98
N ASP A 145 2.43 -24.40 -13.77
CA ASP A 145 2.51 -25.83 -13.47
C ASP A 145 1.16 -26.45 -13.04
N GLY A 146 0.06 -26.02 -13.66
CA GLY A 146 -1.30 -26.51 -13.36
C GLY A 146 -1.94 -25.90 -12.11
N HIS A 147 -1.27 -24.98 -11.42
CA HIS A 147 -1.81 -24.24 -10.29
C HIS A 147 -2.19 -22.81 -10.70
N SER A 148 -3.30 -22.32 -10.17
CA SER A 148 -3.64 -20.90 -10.31
C SER A 148 -2.63 -20.05 -9.54
N ILE A 149 -2.11 -19.02 -10.21
CA ILE A 149 -1.32 -17.94 -9.63
C ILE A 149 -1.97 -16.58 -9.92
N ASP A 150 -3.23 -16.57 -10.38
CA ASP A 150 -4.08 -15.40 -10.48
C ASP A 150 -4.13 -14.68 -9.12
N GLY A 151 -3.89 -13.38 -9.10
CA GLY A 151 -3.87 -12.58 -7.89
C GLY A 151 -2.62 -12.75 -7.03
N ALA A 152 -1.73 -13.71 -7.31
CA ALA A 152 -0.50 -13.85 -6.55
C ALA A 152 0.37 -12.58 -6.66
N LEU A 153 1.00 -12.16 -5.55
CA LEU A 153 1.96 -11.04 -5.51
C LEU A 153 3.39 -11.57 -5.71
N PRO A 154 3.97 -11.58 -6.92
CA PRO A 154 5.16 -12.38 -7.19
C PRO A 154 6.37 -12.02 -6.33
N GLU A 155 6.57 -10.72 -6.08
CA GLU A 155 7.67 -10.20 -5.25
C GLU A 155 7.57 -10.57 -3.76
N GLU A 156 6.36 -10.83 -3.27
CA GLU A 156 6.14 -11.29 -1.91
C GLU A 156 6.16 -12.80 -1.80
N MET A 157 5.69 -13.51 -2.84
CA MET A 157 5.74 -14.96 -2.89
C MET A 157 7.17 -15.48 -3.00
N ARG A 158 8.03 -14.84 -3.82
CA ARG A 158 9.45 -15.24 -3.95
C ARG A 158 10.26 -15.13 -2.66
N ARG A 159 9.75 -14.44 -1.63
CA ARG A 159 10.41 -14.39 -0.29
C ARG A 159 10.46 -15.76 0.36
N GLY A 160 9.55 -16.66 -0.02
CA GLY A 160 9.55 -18.07 0.34
C GLY A 160 10.42 -18.97 -0.55
N GLY A 161 11.13 -18.36 -1.52
CA GLY A 161 11.90 -19.04 -2.56
C GLY A 161 11.18 -19.05 -3.91
N SER A 162 11.88 -19.59 -4.91
CA SER A 162 11.35 -19.74 -6.27
C SER A 162 10.06 -20.55 -6.31
N PHE A 163 9.29 -20.37 -7.39
CA PHE A 163 7.99 -21.00 -7.57
C PHE A 163 8.04 -22.48 -7.26
N ARG A 164 7.16 -22.87 -6.34
CA ARG A 164 6.92 -24.23 -5.91
C ARG A 164 5.51 -24.32 -5.37
N TRP A 165 4.93 -25.51 -5.45
CA TRP A 165 3.62 -25.76 -4.89
C TRP A 165 3.68 -26.93 -3.89
N PRO A 166 3.12 -26.78 -2.66
CA PRO A 166 2.55 -25.54 -2.11
C PRO A 166 3.62 -24.46 -1.82
N PRO A 167 3.24 -23.17 -1.83
CA PRO A 167 4.16 -22.08 -1.50
C PRO A 167 4.68 -22.15 -0.05
N ALA A 168 5.88 -21.62 0.19
CA ALA A 168 6.35 -21.38 1.56
C ALA A 168 5.70 -20.10 2.11
N SER A 169 5.21 -20.13 3.34
CA SER A 169 4.68 -18.92 4.00
C SER A 169 5.73 -17.82 4.09
N THR A 170 5.33 -16.58 3.80
CA THR A 170 6.23 -15.43 3.79
C THR A 170 5.81 -14.31 4.75
N ASN A 171 4.53 -14.27 5.16
CA ASN A 171 3.86 -13.13 5.83
C ASN A 171 3.92 -11.79 5.05
N TYR A 172 4.57 -11.74 3.88
CA TYR A 172 4.81 -10.50 3.15
C TYR A 172 3.71 -10.16 2.14
N ALA A 173 2.88 -11.12 1.74
CA ALA A 173 1.81 -10.86 0.79
C ALA A 173 0.73 -9.96 1.42
N TRP A 174 0.30 -10.28 2.65
CA TRP A 174 -0.60 -9.41 3.41
C TRP A 174 0.04 -8.07 3.76
N GLU A 175 1.32 -8.05 4.14
CA GLU A 175 2.10 -6.82 4.32
C GLU A 175 2.01 -5.89 3.10
N GLY A 176 2.22 -6.42 1.89
CA GLY A 176 2.13 -5.64 0.66
C GLY A 176 0.71 -5.13 0.40
N LEU A 177 -0.30 -5.93 0.75
CA LEU A 177 -1.69 -5.51 0.63
C LEU A 177 -2.06 -4.39 1.62
N GLN A 178 -1.43 -4.29 2.79
CA GLN A 178 -1.72 -3.21 3.73
C GLN A 178 -1.54 -1.82 3.08
N GLY A 179 -0.37 -1.57 2.48
CA GLY A 179 -0.11 -0.32 1.76
C GLY A 179 -1.03 -0.15 0.54
N ALA A 180 -1.23 -1.22 -0.22
CA ALA A 180 -2.04 -1.19 -1.43
C ALA A 180 -3.51 -0.81 -1.15
N PHE A 181 -4.13 -1.35 -0.09
CA PHE A 181 -5.50 -1.01 0.27
C PHE A 181 -5.64 0.43 0.76
N VAL A 182 -4.69 0.95 1.55
CA VAL A 182 -4.74 2.35 1.96
C VAL A 182 -4.58 3.29 0.77
N GLN A 183 -3.64 3.01 -0.14
CA GLN A 183 -3.48 3.77 -1.38
C GLN A 183 -4.76 3.74 -2.23
N ALA A 184 -5.38 2.56 -2.37
CA ALA A 184 -6.64 2.40 -3.09
C ALA A 184 -7.79 3.18 -2.45
N GLU A 185 -7.97 3.16 -1.13
CA GLU A 185 -9.04 3.93 -0.48
C GLU A 185 -8.88 5.44 -0.72
N ILE A 186 -7.66 5.96 -0.62
CA ILE A 186 -7.39 7.38 -0.88
C ILE A 186 -7.70 7.74 -2.33
N LEU A 187 -7.27 6.91 -3.29
CA LEU A 187 -7.54 7.11 -4.72
C LEU A 187 -9.03 6.98 -5.05
N ALA A 188 -9.73 6.00 -4.47
CA ALA A 188 -11.17 5.81 -4.64
C ALA A 188 -11.95 7.04 -4.19
N ARG A 189 -11.61 7.58 -3.01
CA ARG A 189 -12.20 8.82 -2.48
C ARG A 189 -11.87 10.05 -3.35
N ALA A 190 -10.75 10.03 -4.05
CA ALA A 190 -10.37 11.05 -5.04
C ALA A 190 -11.03 10.86 -6.42
N GLY A 191 -11.88 9.84 -6.60
CA GLY A 191 -12.67 9.61 -7.80
C GLY A 191 -12.07 8.64 -8.81
N TYR A 192 -10.96 7.96 -8.48
CA TYR A 192 -10.40 6.91 -9.35
C TYR A 192 -11.17 5.59 -9.15
N PRO A 193 -11.51 4.85 -10.23
CA PRO A 193 -12.20 3.56 -10.13
C PRO A 193 -11.24 2.41 -9.76
N VAL A 194 -10.37 2.64 -8.79
CA VAL A 194 -9.21 1.79 -8.47
C VAL A 194 -9.57 0.36 -8.07
N TYR A 195 -10.74 0.14 -7.47
CA TYR A 195 -11.19 -1.21 -7.11
C TYR A 195 -11.61 -2.04 -8.33
N GLU A 196 -11.84 -1.42 -9.48
CA GLU A 196 -12.16 -2.12 -10.73
C GLU A 196 -10.94 -2.31 -11.63
N TRP A 197 -9.79 -1.71 -11.29
CA TRP A 197 -8.57 -1.79 -12.10
C TRP A 197 -8.04 -3.22 -12.22
N GLU A 198 -7.53 -3.52 -13.42
CA GLU A 198 -6.90 -4.79 -13.78
C GLU A 198 -7.75 -5.99 -13.35
N ASP A 199 -9.04 -6.00 -13.70
CA ASP A 199 -10.05 -7.03 -13.38
C ASP A 199 -10.33 -7.22 -11.88
N ARG A 200 -10.25 -6.14 -11.09
CA ARG A 200 -10.31 -6.14 -9.61
C ARG A 200 -9.09 -6.82 -8.97
N ALA A 201 -7.89 -6.38 -9.37
CA ALA A 201 -6.63 -7.01 -8.93
C ALA A 201 -6.49 -7.17 -7.41
N LEU A 202 -6.94 -6.19 -6.63
CA LEU A 202 -6.91 -6.28 -5.16
C LEU A 202 -7.82 -7.37 -4.60
N LEU A 203 -9.01 -7.59 -5.20
CA LEU A 203 -9.89 -8.69 -4.80
C LEU A 203 -9.23 -10.04 -5.11
N ARG A 204 -8.71 -10.21 -6.33
CA ARG A 204 -8.07 -11.47 -6.75
C ARG A 204 -6.86 -11.79 -5.89
N ALA A 205 -6.10 -10.78 -5.47
CA ALA A 205 -5.01 -10.98 -4.52
C ALA A 205 -5.46 -11.54 -3.18
N VAL A 206 -6.58 -11.06 -2.64
CA VAL A 206 -7.16 -11.61 -1.41
C VAL A 206 -7.68 -13.03 -1.65
N GLU A 207 -8.38 -13.26 -2.75
CA GLU A 207 -8.87 -14.60 -3.15
C GLU A 207 -7.72 -15.61 -3.28
N PHE A 208 -6.60 -15.22 -3.88
CA PHE A 208 -5.40 -16.04 -3.96
C PHE A 208 -4.91 -16.48 -2.58
N LEU A 209 -4.74 -15.52 -1.65
CA LEU A 209 -4.24 -15.80 -0.31
C LEU A 209 -5.17 -16.73 0.48
N TYR A 210 -6.48 -16.50 0.44
CA TYR A 210 -7.44 -17.43 1.04
C TYR A 210 -7.45 -18.80 0.33
N GLY A 211 -7.30 -18.82 -0.99
CA GLY A 211 -7.24 -20.05 -1.80
C GLY A 211 -6.05 -20.95 -1.47
N ILE A 212 -4.93 -20.38 -1.02
CA ILE A 212 -3.76 -21.12 -0.52
C ILE A 212 -3.75 -21.29 1.01
N ASN A 213 -4.88 -21.02 1.67
CA ASN A 213 -5.08 -21.13 3.11
C ASN A 213 -4.15 -20.22 3.94
N TRP A 214 -3.92 -19.00 3.48
CA TRP A 214 -3.19 -17.93 4.19
C TRP A 214 -4.18 -16.82 4.58
N PRO A 215 -5.03 -17.02 5.60
CA PRO A 215 -5.96 -15.98 6.05
C PRO A 215 -5.20 -14.77 6.62
N ALA A 216 -5.88 -13.63 6.71
CA ALA A 216 -5.34 -12.46 7.40
C ALA A 216 -5.22 -12.72 8.91
N GLU A 217 -4.07 -12.37 9.50
CA GLU A 217 -3.76 -12.55 10.91
C GLU A 217 -3.21 -11.27 11.53
N SER A 218 -3.30 -11.14 12.86
CA SER A 218 -2.73 -10.01 13.61
C SER A 218 -3.09 -8.64 12.99
N ASP A 219 -2.10 -7.88 12.54
CA ASP A 219 -2.22 -6.51 12.04
C ASP A 219 -2.68 -6.44 10.58
N ASP A 220 -3.01 -7.58 9.97
CA ASP A 220 -3.64 -7.68 8.65
C ASP A 220 -5.17 -7.79 8.72
N GLN A 221 -5.73 -8.06 9.91
CA GLN A 221 -7.15 -8.40 10.11
C GLN A 221 -8.13 -7.25 9.86
N TRP A 222 -7.63 -6.04 9.65
CA TRP A 222 -8.44 -4.90 9.24
C TRP A 222 -8.83 -4.99 7.74
N MET A 223 -8.02 -5.60 6.88
CA MET A 223 -8.28 -5.63 5.43
C MET A 223 -9.56 -6.41 5.05
N PRO A 224 -9.85 -7.61 5.60
CA PRO A 224 -11.05 -8.37 5.20
C PRO A 224 -12.37 -7.60 5.38
N TRP A 225 -12.50 -6.76 6.43
CA TRP A 225 -13.67 -5.90 6.63
C TRP A 225 -13.90 -4.95 5.45
N MET A 226 -12.83 -4.34 4.97
CA MET A 226 -12.85 -3.40 3.86
C MET A 226 -13.15 -4.12 2.54
N VAL A 227 -12.51 -5.26 2.29
CA VAL A 227 -12.73 -6.10 1.10
C VAL A 227 -14.20 -6.52 0.99
N ASN A 228 -14.77 -7.03 2.09
CA ASN A 228 -16.18 -7.44 2.12
C ASN A 228 -17.15 -6.31 1.80
N LYS A 229 -16.92 -5.12 2.35
CA LYS A 229 -17.78 -3.96 2.08
C LYS A 229 -17.62 -3.43 0.65
N ILE A 230 -16.40 -3.42 0.09
CA ILE A 230 -16.14 -2.91 -1.27
C ILE A 230 -16.70 -3.86 -2.33
N TYR A 231 -16.44 -5.16 -2.19
CA TYR A 231 -16.71 -6.15 -3.24
C TYR A 231 -17.96 -7.00 -2.98
N GLY A 232 -18.63 -6.85 -1.83
CA GLY A 232 -19.77 -7.68 -1.46
C GLY A 232 -19.40 -9.14 -1.15
N THR A 233 -18.16 -9.38 -0.72
CA THR A 233 -17.64 -10.71 -0.35
C THR A 233 -17.90 -11.04 1.13
N ASN A 234 -17.54 -12.26 1.54
CA ASN A 234 -17.75 -12.77 2.91
C ASN A 234 -16.48 -13.44 3.48
N PHE A 235 -15.30 -12.83 3.31
CA PHE A 235 -14.08 -13.32 3.93
C PHE A 235 -14.17 -13.27 5.46
N PRO A 236 -13.58 -14.24 6.19
CA PRO A 236 -13.54 -14.23 7.65
C PRO A 236 -12.94 -12.93 8.21
N THR A 237 -13.65 -12.32 9.17
CA THR A 237 -13.21 -11.12 9.87
C THR A 237 -12.96 -11.39 11.36
N ALA A 238 -12.07 -10.61 11.98
CA ALA A 238 -11.84 -10.64 13.42
C ALA A 238 -12.77 -9.63 14.13
N THR A 239 -13.34 -10.02 15.27
CA THR A 239 -14.22 -9.15 16.10
C THR A 239 -13.51 -7.96 16.73
N LYS A 240 -12.18 -7.98 16.75
CA LYS A 240 -11.31 -6.85 17.09
C LYS A 240 -10.16 -6.85 16.09
N ALA A 241 -10.21 -5.98 15.09
CA ALA A 241 -9.06 -5.80 14.23
C ALA A 241 -7.94 -5.11 15.03
N HIS A 242 -6.70 -5.52 14.78
CA HIS A 242 -5.53 -4.85 15.35
C HIS A 242 -5.12 -3.66 14.50
N ALA A 243 -4.42 -2.70 15.10
CA ALA A 243 -3.82 -1.60 14.36
C ALA A 243 -2.85 -2.14 13.31
N GLY A 244 -3.13 -1.90 12.03
CA GLY A 244 -2.19 -2.13 10.94
C GLY A 244 -1.11 -1.06 10.87
N LYS A 245 -0.21 -1.20 9.92
CA LYS A 245 0.98 -0.33 9.82
C LYS A 245 0.65 1.06 9.28
N ASN A 246 -0.26 1.16 8.30
CA ASN A 246 -0.77 2.45 7.81
C ASN A 246 -2.17 2.80 8.38
N MET A 247 -3.02 1.80 8.62
CA MET A 247 -4.43 1.92 8.98
C MET A 247 -4.88 0.67 9.75
N GLY A 248 -5.92 0.74 10.58
CA GLY A 248 -6.41 -0.46 11.29
C GLY A 248 -7.82 -0.45 11.89
N TRP A 249 -8.63 0.59 11.67
CA TRP A 249 -9.95 0.78 12.33
C TRP A 249 -11.16 0.42 11.44
N THR A 250 -10.98 -0.55 10.54
CA THR A 250 -12.03 -0.91 9.57
C THR A 250 -13.14 -1.76 10.18
N ASP A 251 -12.88 -2.50 11.25
CA ASP A 251 -13.92 -3.18 12.03
C ASP A 251 -14.99 -2.20 12.53
N TRP A 252 -14.60 -0.99 12.94
CA TRP A 252 -15.54 0.04 13.41
C TRP A 252 -16.26 0.76 12.26
N THR A 253 -15.60 0.95 11.13
CA THR A 253 -16.13 1.76 10.01
C THR A 253 -16.86 0.93 8.95
N HIS A 254 -16.66 -0.38 8.94
CA HIS A 254 -17.18 -1.31 7.93
C HIS A 254 -17.89 -2.54 8.53
N GLY A 255 -17.92 -2.70 9.86
CA GLY A 255 -18.49 -3.88 10.53
C GLY A 255 -20.00 -3.92 10.74
N ASN A 256 -20.77 -3.19 9.94
CA ASN A 256 -22.24 -3.16 10.01
C ASN A 256 -22.88 -4.04 8.94
#